data_AF-A0A2W6AM34-F1
#
_entry.id   AF-A0A2W6AM34-F1
#
_cell.length_a   1.000
_cell.length_b   1.000
_cell.length_c   1.000
_cell.angle_alpha   90.00
_cell.angle_beta   90.00
_cell.angle_gamma   90.00
#
_symmetry.space_group_name_H-M   'P 1'
#
loop_
_entity.id
_entity.type
_entity.pdbx_description
1 polymer ?
#
loop_
_entity_poly.entity_id
_entity_poly.type
_entity_poly.pdbx_seq_one_letter_code
_entity_poly.pdbx_strand_id
1 'polypeptide(L)' 'MARWIRAQEAAALLGVHPSRISVLLRQGKLTWRPDPLDARVHMVDAEQVQAILNERRELYGDRESEAAGEN' A
#
# COMPACT_ATOMS: atom_id res chain seq x y z
N MET A 1 2.78 -8.27 -15.07
CA MET A 1 1.51 -9.03 -15.09
C MET A 1 0.76 -8.56 -13.87
N ALA A 2 -0.35 -7.84 -14.04
CA ALA A 2 -1.07 -7.22 -12.94
C ALA A 2 -1.56 -8.29 -11.94
N ARG A 3 -0.89 -8.37 -10.79
CA ARG A 3 -1.26 -9.27 -9.69
C ARG A 3 -2.27 -8.53 -8.81
N TRP A 4 -3.45 -9.10 -8.65
CA TRP A 4 -4.49 -8.52 -7.80
C TRP A 4 -4.46 -9.17 -6.42
N ILE A 5 -4.44 -8.36 -5.38
CA ILE A 5 -4.41 -8.80 -3.98
C ILE A 5 -5.56 -8.17 -3.21
N ARG A 6 -5.99 -8.81 -2.11
CA ARG A 6 -7.07 -8.25 -1.29
C ARG A 6 -6.62 -6.97 -0.59
N ALA A 7 -7.53 -6.05 -0.34
CA ALA A 7 -7.24 -4.82 0.39
C ALA A 7 -6.58 -5.08 1.77
N GLN A 8 -6.95 -6.17 2.46
CA GLN A 8 -6.29 -6.55 3.72
C GLN A 8 -4.83 -6.97 3.53
N GLU A 9 -4.52 -7.75 2.49
CA GLU A 9 -3.12 -8.10 2.19
C GLU A 9 -2.31 -6.87 1.80
N ALA A 10 -2.89 -5.95 1.02
CA ALA A 10 -2.25 -4.68 0.69
C ALA A 10 -1.95 -3.83 1.94
N ALA A 11 -2.87 -3.81 2.91
CA ALA A 11 -2.68 -3.13 4.18
C ALA A 11 -1.51 -3.74 4.97
N ALA A 12 -1.43 -5.07 5.02
CA ALA A 12 -0.33 -5.79 5.66
C ALA A 12 1.02 -5.50 4.98
N LEU A 13 1.07 -5.51 3.64
CA LEU A 13 2.28 -5.19 2.88
C LEU A 13 2.77 -3.76 3.09
N LEU A 14 1.84 -2.80 3.20
CA LEU A 14 2.17 -1.40 3.45
C LEU A 14 2.43 -1.09 4.93
N GLY A 15 2.19 -2.04 5.84
CA GLY A 15 2.26 -1.83 7.28
C GLY A 15 1.28 -0.76 7.78
N VAL A 16 0.09 -0.67 7.19
CA VAL A 16 -0.92 0.36 7.54
C VAL A 16 -2.24 -0.26 7.96
N HIS A 17 -3.06 0.53 8.65
CA HIS A 17 -4.43 0.13 8.96
C HIS A 17 -5.28 -0.02 7.68
N PRO A 18 -6.20 -0.99 7.58
CA PRO A 18 -7.06 -1.20 6.40
C PRO A 18 -7.83 0.05 5.95
N SER A 19 -8.24 0.91 6.88
CA SER A 19 -8.89 2.19 6.56
C SER A 19 -8.03 3.09 5.67
N ARG A 20 -6.70 2.97 5.74
CA ARG A 20 -5.78 3.75 4.89
C ARG A 20 -5.84 3.30 3.44
N ILE A 21 -6.07 2.00 3.17
CA ILE A 21 -6.29 1.51 1.80
C ILE A 21 -7.53 2.16 1.20
N SER A 22 -8.63 2.25 1.96
CA SER A 22 -9.84 2.96 1.51
C SER A 22 -9.58 4.43 1.18
N VAL A 23 -8.69 5.10 1.91
CA VAL A 23 -8.28 6.48 1.60
C VAL A 23 -7.49 6.53 0.29
N LEU A 24 -6.50 5.64 0.10
CA LEU A 24 -5.70 5.59 -1.14
C LEU A 24 -6.56 5.29 -2.37
N LEU A 25 -7.58 4.45 -2.22
CA LEU A 25 -8.58 4.20 -3.26
C LEU A 25 -9.40 5.45 -3.58
N ARG A 26 -9.90 6.17 -2.56
CA ARG A 26 -10.62 7.45 -2.76
C ARG A 26 -9.74 8.54 -3.39
N GLN A 27 -8.43 8.50 -3.13
CA GLN A 27 -7.46 9.44 -3.70
C GLN A 27 -7.02 9.05 -5.13
N GLY A 28 -7.50 7.93 -5.68
CA GLY A 28 -7.08 7.44 -7.00
C GLY A 28 -5.63 6.97 -7.07
N LYS A 29 -4.99 6.74 -5.92
CA LYS A 29 -3.61 6.24 -5.83
C LYS A 29 -3.51 4.73 -6.02
N LEU A 30 -4.60 4.03 -5.73
CA LEU A 30 -4.76 2.61 -5.98
C LEU A 30 -5.98 2.38 -6.86
N THR A 31 -5.88 1.38 -7.71
CA THR A 31 -6.97 0.89 -8.55
C THR A 31 -7.58 -0.31 -7.88
N TRP A 32 -8.90 -0.47 -7.99
CA TRP A 32 -9.59 -1.61 -7.41
C TRP A 32 -10.52 -2.28 -8.41
N ARG A 33 -10.82 -3.54 -8.11
CA ARG A 33 -11.87 -4.32 -8.75
C ARG A 33 -12.54 -5.24 -7.74
N PRO A 34 -13.80 -5.65 -7.96
CA PRO A 34 -14.41 -6.69 -7.14
C PRO A 34 -13.70 -8.03 -7.34
N ASP A 35 -13.60 -8.84 -6.29
CA ASP A 35 -13.13 -10.22 -6.37
C ASP A 35 -14.14 -11.05 -7.19
N PRO A 36 -13.69 -11.90 -8.14
CA PRO A 36 -14.59 -12.69 -8.97
C PRO A 36 -15.37 -13.77 -8.20
N LEU A 37 -14.90 -14.15 -7.01
CA LEU A 37 -15.55 -15.12 -6.13
C LEU A 37 -16.44 -14.45 -5.08
N ASP A 38 -16.16 -13.19 -4.73
CA ASP A 38 -16.96 -12.41 -3.77
C ASP A 38 -16.96 -10.92 -4.13
N ALA A 39 -18.07 -10.44 -4.71
CA ALA A 39 -18.21 -9.05 -5.12
C ALA A 39 -18.13 -8.03 -3.97
N ARG A 40 -18.21 -8.47 -2.70
CA ARG A 40 -18.05 -7.60 -1.52
C ARG A 40 -16.58 -7.36 -1.17
N VAL A 41 -15.66 -8.15 -1.72
CA VAL A 41 -14.23 -8.04 -1.47
C VAL A 41 -13.59 -7.17 -2.54
N HIS A 42 -12.96 -6.07 -2.12
CA HIS A 42 -12.16 -5.25 -3.01
C HIS A 42 -10.75 -5.82 -3.14
N MET A 43 -10.36 -6.09 -4.38
CA MET A 43 -8.99 -6.37 -4.76
C MET A 43 -8.32 -5.10 -5.26
N VAL A 44 -7.04 -4.94 -4.97
CA VAL A 44 -6.21 -3.83 -5.44
C VAL A 44 -5.03 -4.37 -6.24
N ASP A 45 -4.50 -3.54 -7.13
CA ASP A 45 -3.33 -3.89 -7.94
C ASP A 45 -2.06 -3.91 -7.07
N ALA A 46 -1.39 -5.07 -7.02
CA ALA A 46 -0.21 -5.26 -6.19
C ALA A 46 1.02 -4.48 -6.71
N GLU A 47 1.12 -4.21 -8.01
CA GLU A 47 2.23 -3.42 -8.57
C GLU A 47 2.11 -1.97 -8.07
N GLN A 48 0.90 -1.42 -8.00
CA GLN A 48 0.66 -0.10 -7.43
C GLN A 48 0.93 -0.05 -5.92
N VAL A 49 0.56 -1.09 -5.18
CA VAL A 49 0.88 -1.22 -3.75
C VAL A 49 2.40 -1.24 -3.53
N GLN A 50 3.13 -1.99 -4.35
CA GLN A 50 4.59 -2.04 -4.28
C GLN A 50 5.22 -0.69 -4.65
N ALA A 51 4.69 0.03 -5.63
CA ALA A 51 5.15 1.37 -5.97
C ALA A 51 5.01 2.35 -4.80
N ILE A 52 3.88 2.32 -4.07
CA ILE A 52 3.68 3.13 -2.86
C ILE A 52 4.66 2.73 -1.76
N LEU A 53 4.96 1.45 -1.60
CA LEU A 53 5.94 0.97 -0.63
C LEU A 53 7.34 1.50 -0.94
N ASN A 54 7.73 1.47 -2.21
CA ASN A 54 9.02 2.01 -2.67
C ASN A 54 9.10 3.52 -2.44
N GLU A 55 8.07 4.28 -2.83
CA GLU A 55 8.00 5.74 -2.62
C GLU A 55 8.16 6.10 -1.13
N ARG A 56 7.53 5.34 -0.23
CA ARG A 56 7.69 5.55 1.22
C ARG A 56 9.10 5.24 1.70
N ARG A 57 9.73 4.18 1.18
CA ARG A 57 11.11 3.84 1.54
C ARG A 57 12.08 4.95 1.11
N GLU A 58 11.86 5.56 -0.05
CA GLU A 58 12.65 6.69 -0.53
C GLU A 58 12.41 7.96 0.30
N LEU A 59 11.15 8.22 0.70
CA LEU A 59 10.79 9.41 1.49
C LEU A 59 11.20 9.33 2.97
N TYR A 60 11.18 8.13 3.57
CA TYR A 60 11.46 7.93 5.00
C TYR A 60 12.83 7.27 5.27
N GLY A 61 13.47 6.67 4.26
CA GLY A 61 14.79 6.06 4.39
C GLY A 61 15.93 7.06 4.64
N ASP A 62 15.71 8.34 4.35
CA ASP A 62 16.67 9.41 4.60
C ASP A 62 16.66 9.89 6.06
N ARG A 63 15.51 9.81 6.75
CA ARG A 63 15.36 10.32 8.14
C ARG A 63 16.01 9.45 9.21
N GLU A 64 16.30 8.18 8.94
CA GLU A 64 16.98 7.31 9.90
C GLU A 64 18.51 7.44 9.85
N SER A 65 19.07 8.25 8.93
CA SER A 65 20.53 8.52 8.88
C SER A 65 20.98 9.76 9.67
N GLU A 66 20.07 10.63 10.12
CA GLU A 66 20.42 11.86 10.87
C GLU A 66 20.19 11.77 12.40
N ALA A 67 19.60 10.67 12.91
CA ALA A 67 19.27 10.53 14.33
C ALA A 67 20.23 9.61 15.13
N ALA A 68 21.25 9.03 14.50
CA ALA A 68 22.18 8.07 15.13
C ALA A 68 23.61 8.64 15.29
N GLY A 69 23.71 9.94 15.55
CA GLY A 69 24.99 10.65 15.65
C GLY A 69 25.04 11.65 16.81
N GLU A 70 24.49 11.33 17.98
CA GLU A 70 24.80 12.08 19.22
C GLU A 70 24.50 11.26 20.48
N ASN A 71 25.44 10.38 20.87
CA ASN A 71 25.90 10.24 22.27
C ASN A 71 27.23 9.49 22.34
#